data_AF-A0A7J7KIA9-F1
#
_entry.id   AF-A0A7J7KIA9-F1
#
_cell.length_a   1.000
_cell.length_b   1.000
_cell.length_c   1.000
_cell.angle_alpha   90.00
_cell.angle_beta   90.00
_cell.angle_gamma   90.00
#
_symmetry.space_group_name_H-M   'P 1'
#
loop_
_entity.id
_entity.type
_entity.pdbx_description
1 polymer ?
#
loop_
_entity_poly.entity_id
_entity_poly.type
_entity_poly.pdbx_seq_one_letter_code
_entity_poly.pdbx_strand_id
1 'polypeptide(L)' 'MKFLPFTLFLLAFLWVQGTESYVLRSCPPPTQHGFCAETCDNDLDCPGNWICCRSGCWSSCERPQLSQG' A
#
# COMPACT_ATOMS: atom_id res chain seq x y z
N MET A 1 43.68 -18.97 11.81
CA MET A 1 42.58 -19.09 12.80
C MET A 1 41.99 -17.70 13.08
N LYS A 2 41.20 -17.12 12.14
CA LYS A 2 40.57 -15.79 12.32
C LYS A 2 39.55 -15.50 11.21
N PHE A 3 38.65 -16.45 10.94
CA PHE A 3 37.54 -16.28 9.98
C PHE A 3 36.16 -16.50 10.61
N LEU A 4 36.12 -16.96 11.87
CA LEU A 4 34.90 -17.21 12.65
C LEU A 4 33.98 -15.98 12.89
N PRO A 5 34.48 -14.74 13.07
CA PRO A 5 33.58 -13.61 13.33
C PRO A 5 32.86 -13.16 12.06
N PHE A 6 33.46 -13.37 10.89
CA PHE A 6 32.89 -12.95 9.61
C PHE A 6 31.71 -13.83 9.20
N THR A 7 31.81 -15.15 9.44
CA THR A 7 30.73 -16.10 9.17
C THR A 7 29.51 -15.85 10.07
N LEU A 8 29.72 -15.52 11.34
CA LEU A 8 28.63 -15.14 12.27
C LEU A 8 27.93 -13.84 11.82
N PHE A 9 28.70 -12.87 11.34
CA PHE A 9 28.17 -11.59 10.87
C PHE A 9 27.32 -11.75 9.59
N LEU A 10 27.78 -12.57 8.64
CA LEU A 10 27.02 -12.89 7.43
C LEU A 10 25.71 -13.62 7.71
N LEU A 11 25.73 -14.57 8.65
CA LEU A 11 24.51 -15.26 9.07
C LEU A 11 23.52 -14.26 9.68
N ALA A 12 23.96 -13.35 10.56
CA ALA A 12 23.10 -12.31 11.13
C ALA A 12 22.45 -11.39 10.07
N PHE A 13 23.20 -11.00 9.03
CA PHE A 13 22.67 -10.19 7.92
C PHE A 13 21.62 -10.91 7.06
N LEU A 14 21.67 -12.25 6.97
CA LEU A 14 20.67 -13.04 6.27
C LEU A 14 19.34 -13.15 7.05
N TRP A 15 19.36 -12.99 8.38
CA TRP A 15 18.12 -12.92 9.19
C TRP A 15 17.54 -11.50 9.25
N VAL A 16 18.34 -10.46 9.00
CA VAL A 16 17.92 -9.06 9.14
C VAL A 16 17.15 -8.53 7.92
N GLN A 17 17.17 -9.24 6.79
CA GLN A 17 16.39 -8.90 5.60
C GLN A 17 14.93 -9.32 5.78
N GLY A 18 14.27 -8.77 6.79
CA GLY A 18 12.82 -8.71 6.83
C GLY A 18 12.38 -7.75 5.74
N THR A 19 11.85 -8.27 4.63
CA THR A 19 11.23 -7.44 3.60
C THR A 19 9.97 -6.81 4.21
N GLU A 20 10.06 -5.56 4.64
CA GLU A 20 8.88 -4.75 4.90
C GLU A 20 8.18 -4.52 3.55
N SER A 21 7.29 -5.44 3.17
CA SER A 21 6.38 -5.24 2.05
C SER A 21 5.35 -4.20 2.50
N TYR A 22 5.60 -2.93 2.20
CA TYR A 22 4.56 -1.92 2.25
C TYR A 22 3.56 -2.27 1.14
N VAL A 23 2.47 -2.95 1.51
CA VAL A 23 1.43 -3.30 0.55
C VAL A 23 0.74 -2.02 0.12
N LEU A 24 1.05 -1.57 -1.09
CA LEU A 24 0.48 -0.34 -1.62
C LEU A 24 -0.98 -0.60 -1.95
N ARG A 25 -1.87 0.15 -1.31
CA ARG A 25 -3.29 0.17 -1.65
C ARG A 25 -3.49 1.04 -2.89
N SER A 26 -4.26 0.53 -3.85
CA SER A 26 -4.58 1.25 -5.10
C SER A 26 -6.07 1.21 -5.42
N CYS A 27 -6.52 2.18 -6.21
CA CYS A 27 -7.91 2.29 -6.65
C CYS A 27 -8.27 1.18 -7.65
N PRO A 28 -9.49 0.61 -7.57
CA PRO A 28 -9.97 -0.32 -8.58
C PRO A 28 -10.08 0.37 -9.96
N PRO A 29 -10.08 -0.41 -11.06
CA PRO A 29 -10.30 0.14 -12.39
C PRO A 29 -11.65 0.86 -12.46
N PRO A 30 -11.72 2.01 -13.17
CA PRO A 30 -12.92 2.84 -13.19
C PRO A 30 -14.09 2.08 -13.84
N THR A 31 -15.18 1.89 -13.10
CA THR A 31 -16.37 1.16 -13.56
C THR A 31 -17.48 2.07 -14.11
N GLN A 32 -17.12 3.29 -14.51
CA GLN A 32 -17.97 4.43 -14.87
C GLN A 32 -18.46 5.23 -13.65
N HIS A 33 -17.89 6.43 -13.50
CA HIS A 33 -18.31 7.43 -12.52
C HIS A 33 -19.17 8.48 -13.24
N GLY A 34 -20.48 8.22 -13.29
CA GLY A 34 -21.41 8.93 -14.18
C GLY A 34 -21.86 10.32 -13.74
N PHE A 35 -21.51 10.79 -12.54
CA PHE A 35 -21.94 12.10 -12.02
C PHE A 35 -20.84 12.73 -11.16
N CYS A 36 -20.69 14.05 -11.23
CA CYS A 36 -19.82 14.77 -10.28
C CYS A 36 -20.40 14.61 -8.88
N ALA A 37 -19.70 13.85 -8.04
CA ALA A 37 -20.04 13.63 -6.64
C ALA A 37 -18.73 13.50 -5.87
N GLU A 38 -18.55 14.33 -4.86
CA GLU A 38 -17.38 14.31 -3.99
C GLU A 38 -17.82 13.88 -2.59
N THR A 39 -17.54 12.64 -2.21
CA THR A 39 -17.98 12.07 -0.92
C THR A 39 -16.83 11.90 0.09
N CYS A 40 -15.59 12.11 -0.34
CA CYS A 40 -14.39 12.05 0.49
C CYS A 40 -13.31 12.99 -0.07
N ASP A 41 -12.39 13.46 0.76
CA ASP A 41 -11.19 14.20 0.33
C ASP A 41 -9.92 13.36 0.52
N ASN A 42 -9.89 12.53 1.57
CA ASN A 42 -8.78 11.66 1.92
C ASN A 42 -9.25 10.30 2.49
N ASP A 43 -8.33 9.34 2.65
CA ASP A 43 -8.64 7.98 3.11
C ASP A 43 -9.27 7.92 4.52
N LEU A 44 -9.03 8.93 5.38
CA LEU A 44 -9.58 8.97 6.74
C LEU A 44 -11.06 9.33 6.75
N ASP A 45 -11.56 9.94 5.69
CA ASP A 45 -12.99 10.23 5.53
C ASP A 45 -13.80 8.94 5.27
N CYS A 46 -13.11 7.87 4.88
CA CYS A 46 -13.72 6.60 4.54
C CYS A 46 -13.84 5.66 5.73
N PRO A 47 -14.91 4.87 5.81
CA PRO A 47 -15.10 3.92 6.90
C PRO A 47 -14.09 2.77 6.80
N GLY A 48 -13.44 2.47 7.93
CA GLY A 48 -12.58 1.29 8.07
C GLY A 48 -11.28 1.41 7.27
N ASN A 49 -11.03 0.44 6.39
CA ASN A 49 -9.80 0.33 5.59
C ASN A 49 -9.98 0.72 4.11
N TRP A 50 -11.07 1.42 3.81
CA TRP A 50 -11.38 1.91 2.48
C TRP A 50 -10.47 3.10 2.14
N ILE A 51 -10.36 3.42 0.85
CA ILE A 51 -9.51 4.52 0.36
C ILE A 51 -10.34 5.50 -0.47
N CYS A 52 -9.95 6.77 -0.47
CA CYS A 52 -10.63 7.80 -1.25
C CYS A 52 -10.07 7.84 -2.67
N CYS A 53 -10.88 7.40 -3.63
CA CYS A 53 -10.51 7.37 -5.04
C CYS A 53 -11.09 8.57 -5.78
N ARG A 54 -10.25 9.29 -6.54
CA ARG A 54 -10.64 10.48 -7.29
C ARG A 54 -10.53 10.24 -8.80
N SER A 55 -11.52 10.68 -9.56
CA SER A 55 -11.53 10.65 -11.03
C SER A 55 -12.23 11.89 -11.56
N GLY A 56 -11.47 12.90 -11.98
CA GLY A 56 -12.02 14.19 -12.39
C GLY A 56 -12.71 14.90 -11.22
N CYS A 57 -13.99 15.29 -11.40
CA CYS A 57 -14.83 15.93 -10.38
C CYS A 57 -15.49 14.95 -9.39
N TRP A 58 -15.14 13.67 -9.46
CA TRP A 58 -15.71 12.63 -8.62
C TRP A 58 -14.69 12.14 -7.60
N SER A 59 -15.12 11.99 -6.35
CA SER A 59 -14.40 11.27 -5.32
C SER A 59 -15.34 10.36 -4.53
N SER A 60 -14.93 9.11 -4.31
CA SER A 60 -15.67 8.22 -3.42
C SER A 60 -14.80 7.19 -2.71
N CYS A 61 -15.35 6.65 -1.63
CA CYS A 61 -14.71 5.60 -0.87
C CYS A 61 -14.83 4.27 -1.60
N GLU A 62 -13.69 3.71 -1.98
CA GLU A 62 -13.59 2.45 -2.70
C GLU A 62 -12.82 1.41 -1.87
N ARG A 63 -13.09 0.13 -2.13
CA ARG A 63 -12.28 -0.93 -1.54
C ARG A 63 -10.91 -0.96 -2.21
N PRO A 64 -9.80 -0.88 -1.43
CA PRO A 64 -8.47 -0.90 -1.99
C PRO A 64 -8.17 -2.25 -2.64
N GLN A 65 -7.47 -2.22 -3.77
CA GLN A 65 -6.77 -3.38 -4.31
C GLN A 65 -5.36 -3.42 -3.74
N LEU A 66 -4.84 -4.61 -3.50
CA LEU A 66 -3.44 -4.79 -3.13
C LEU A 66 -2.61 -4.71 -4.42
N SER A 67 -1.76 -3.70 -4.54
CA SER A 67 -0.75 -3.64 -5.59
C SER A 67 0.61 -3.97 -4.99
N GLN A 68 1.31 -4.93 -5.61
CA GLN A 68 2.73 -5.16 -5.36
C GLN A 68 3.49 -4.27 -6.35
N GLY A 69 4.36 -3.41 -5.81
CA GLY A 69 5.32 -2.64 -6.59
C GLY A 69 6.46 -3.52 -7.07
#